data_AF-A0A366F6Y9-F1
#
_entry.id   AF-A0A366F6Y9-F1
#
_cell.length_a   1.000
_cell.length_b   1.000
_cell.length_c   1.000
_cell.angle_alpha   90.00
_cell.angle_beta   90.00
_cell.angle_gamma   90.00
#
_symmetry.space_group_name_H-M   'P 1'
#
loop_
_entity.id
_entity.type
_entity.pdbx_description
1 polymer ?
#
loop_
_entity_poly.entity_id
_entity_poly.type
_entity_poly.pdbx_seq_one_letter_code
_entity_poly.pdbx_strand_id
1 'polypeptide(L)'
;MSYFAGLDWGGARHAVCVVDERGAVALQMEVAHDDAGLGELHKRLARLAPAGDLPVAIERPSGLIVDALIDAGHPVVPIHPNAVKACRPRYRAAGGKSDPGDAFMLADILRTDGYRFRPLTPCSNEIKALRALVRGRDDLVAERVCLANRLRGLLESFWAGAAVIFADVDSQIALAFVQRYPTPESAARLGEKRLAAFLAAHAYCGRRDPSALLDRLRAAPISPCGPAEAEAKGEIVRPGGRPRAHRRRNRQTLRPHRA
;
A
#
# COMPACT_ATOMS: atom_id res chain seq x y z
N MET A 1 37.41 -23.84 1.52
CA MET A 1 37.25 -22.95 0.36
C MET A 1 36.02 -22.12 0.65
N SER A 2 36.15 -20.79 0.69
CA SER A 2 35.04 -19.92 1.07
C SER A 2 34.15 -19.64 -0.14
N TYR A 3 32.86 -19.54 0.11
CA TYR A 3 31.85 -19.29 -0.91
C TYR A 3 31.03 -18.06 -0.51
N PHE A 4 30.57 -17.30 -1.49
CA PHE A 4 29.76 -16.11 -1.31
C PHE A 4 28.55 -16.21 -2.21
N ALA A 5 27.37 -16.12 -1.62
CA ALA A 5 26.12 -16.17 -2.36
C ALA A 5 25.56 -14.77 -2.58
N GLY A 6 24.88 -14.58 -3.70
CA GLY A 6 24.05 -13.43 -4.00
C GLY A 6 22.67 -13.90 -4.40
N LEU A 7 21.66 -13.27 -3.83
CA LEU A 7 20.25 -13.57 -4.04
C LEU A 7 19.54 -12.30 -4.48
N ASP A 8 19.07 -12.32 -5.73
CA ASP A 8 18.11 -11.35 -6.24
C ASP A 8 16.73 -12.03 -6.31
N TRP A 9 15.82 -11.58 -5.45
CA TRP A 9 14.51 -12.22 -5.30
C TRP A 9 13.42 -11.31 -5.85
N GLY A 10 12.54 -11.84 -6.71
CA GLY A 10 11.33 -11.17 -7.21
C GLY A 10 10.04 -11.81 -6.67
N GLY A 11 8.90 -11.47 -7.26
CA GLY A 11 7.59 -12.00 -6.82
C GLY A 11 7.37 -13.48 -7.13
N ALA A 12 7.75 -13.94 -8.33
CA ALA A 12 7.49 -15.33 -8.77
C ALA A 12 8.73 -16.23 -8.72
N ARG A 13 9.93 -15.65 -8.91
CA ARG A 13 11.18 -16.38 -9.01
C ARG A 13 12.33 -15.59 -8.39
N HIS A 14 13.39 -16.30 -8.03
CA HIS A 14 14.57 -15.75 -7.39
C HIS A 14 15.82 -16.28 -8.07
N ALA A 15 16.70 -15.36 -8.49
CA ALA A 15 17.99 -15.69 -9.04
C ALA A 15 19.02 -15.83 -7.92
N VAL A 16 19.81 -16.90 -7.99
CA VAL A 16 20.84 -17.24 -7.02
C VAL A 16 22.14 -17.49 -7.75
N CYS A 17 23.21 -16.87 -7.27
CA CYS A 17 24.55 -17.15 -7.73
C CYS A 17 25.47 -17.34 -6.53
N VAL A 18 26.37 -18.31 -6.60
CA VAL A 18 27.42 -18.54 -5.60
C VAL A 18 28.76 -18.52 -6.31
N VAL A 19 29.68 -17.72 -5.78
CA VAL A 19 31.05 -17.60 -6.26
C VAL A 19 32.04 -18.08 -5.20
N ASP A 20 33.17 -18.61 -5.63
CA ASP A 20 34.29 -18.92 -4.74
C ASP A 20 35.14 -17.67 -4.42
N GLU A 21 36.17 -17.82 -3.60
CA GLU A 21 37.13 -16.75 -3.25
C GLU A 21 37.78 -16.05 -4.46
N ARG A 22 37.90 -16.75 -5.60
CA ARG A 22 38.49 -16.25 -6.84
C ARG A 22 37.46 -15.57 -7.75
N GLY A 23 36.18 -15.61 -7.39
CA GLY A 23 35.08 -15.08 -8.20
C GLY A 23 34.60 -16.05 -9.28
N ALA A 24 35.01 -17.32 -9.24
CA ALA A 24 34.50 -18.33 -10.15
C ALA A 24 33.11 -18.81 -9.69
N VAL A 25 32.18 -18.94 -10.64
CA VAL A 25 30.81 -19.38 -10.36
C VAL A 25 30.81 -20.86 -9.97
N ALA A 26 30.44 -21.15 -8.73
CA ALA A 26 30.26 -22.50 -8.20
C ALA A 26 28.82 -23.01 -8.37
N LEU A 27 27.84 -22.10 -8.32
CA LEU A 27 26.44 -22.40 -8.54
C LEU A 27 25.73 -21.19 -9.17
N GLN A 28 24.87 -21.45 -10.13
CA GLN A 28 23.94 -20.46 -10.66
C GLN A 28 22.60 -21.14 -10.94
N MET A 29 21.53 -20.60 -10.38
CA MET A 29 20.20 -21.18 -10.51
C MET A 29 19.10 -20.14 -10.35
N GLU A 30 17.90 -20.50 -10.77
CA GLU A 30 16.67 -19.75 -10.52
C GLU A 30 15.69 -20.67 -9.78
N VAL A 31 15.10 -20.18 -8.70
CA VAL A 31 14.13 -20.92 -7.88
C VAL A 31 12.77 -20.23 -7.90
N ALA A 32 11.69 -21.01 -7.86
CA ALA A 32 10.34 -20.49 -7.70
C ALA A 32 10.13 -19.93 -6.28
N HIS A 33 9.23 -18.96 -6.14
CA HIS A 33 8.76 -18.47 -4.84
C HIS A 33 7.70 -19.41 -4.26
N ASP A 34 8.10 -20.65 -3.98
CA ASP A 34 7.27 -21.68 -3.33
C ASP A 34 8.13 -22.56 -2.42
N ASP A 35 7.48 -23.41 -1.62
CA ASP A 35 8.14 -24.29 -0.65
C ASP A 35 9.13 -25.26 -1.32
N ALA A 36 8.82 -25.73 -2.54
CA ALA A 36 9.68 -26.65 -3.28
C ALA A 36 10.96 -25.95 -3.77
N GLY A 37 10.83 -24.74 -4.32
CA GLY A 37 11.94 -23.90 -4.76
C GLY A 37 12.84 -23.48 -3.62
N LEU A 38 12.25 -23.10 -2.47
CA LEU A 38 13.00 -22.79 -1.26
C LEU A 38 13.71 -24.03 -0.70
N GLY A 39 13.04 -25.19 -0.71
CA GLY A 39 13.66 -26.46 -0.31
C GLY A 39 14.84 -26.85 -1.20
N GLU A 40 14.72 -26.65 -2.52
CA GLU A 40 15.83 -26.89 -3.45
C GLU A 40 16.99 -25.92 -3.24
N LEU A 41 16.69 -24.63 -2.96
CA LEU A 41 17.70 -23.64 -2.61
C LEU A 41 18.54 -24.11 -1.42
N HIS A 42 17.90 -24.47 -0.30
CA HIS A 42 18.59 -24.92 0.90
C HIS A 42 19.47 -26.16 0.63
N LYS A 43 18.93 -27.14 -0.09
CA LYS A 43 19.68 -28.36 -0.46
C LYS A 43 20.93 -28.05 -1.29
N ARG A 44 20.83 -27.10 -2.22
CA ARG A 44 21.95 -26.72 -3.09
C ARG A 44 23.01 -25.94 -2.34
N LEU A 45 22.63 -25.00 -1.49
CA LEU A 45 23.56 -24.24 -0.65
C LEU A 45 24.30 -25.15 0.34
N ALA A 46 23.59 -26.08 0.98
CA ALA A 46 24.18 -27.02 1.94
C ALA A 46 25.23 -27.97 1.34
N ARG A 47 25.20 -28.20 0.01
CA ARG A 47 26.24 -28.99 -0.68
C ARG A 47 27.55 -28.24 -0.88
N LEU A 48 27.53 -26.91 -0.79
CA LEU A 48 28.72 -26.07 -1.01
C LEU A 48 29.46 -25.80 0.29
N ALA A 49 28.72 -25.40 1.34
CA ALA A 49 29.29 -25.09 2.64
C ALA A 49 28.22 -25.17 3.75
N PRO A 50 28.63 -25.33 5.02
CA PRO A 50 27.76 -25.11 6.16
C PRO A 50 27.12 -23.71 6.12
N ALA A 51 25.88 -23.58 6.58
CA ALA A 51 25.14 -22.32 6.46
C ALA A 51 25.86 -21.12 7.09
N GLY A 52 26.45 -21.30 8.27
CA GLY A 52 27.22 -20.27 8.98
C GLY A 52 28.45 -19.76 8.23
N ASP A 53 28.98 -20.55 7.29
CA ASP A 53 30.17 -20.23 6.51
C ASP A 53 29.83 -19.73 5.10
N LEU A 54 28.54 -19.64 4.75
CA LEU A 54 28.05 -19.21 3.45
C LEU A 54 27.24 -17.91 3.59
N PRO A 55 27.90 -16.74 3.58
CA PRO A 55 27.20 -15.46 3.65
C PRO A 55 26.43 -15.20 2.34
N VAL A 56 25.24 -14.61 2.47
CA VAL A 56 24.31 -14.37 1.36
C VAL A 56 24.00 -12.89 1.23
N ALA A 57 24.37 -12.27 0.11
CA ALA A 57 24.05 -10.88 -0.19
C ALA A 57 22.65 -10.74 -0.77
N ILE A 58 21.91 -9.72 -0.29
CA ILE A 58 20.56 -9.36 -0.74
C ILE A 58 20.43 -7.85 -0.88
N GLU A 59 19.58 -7.36 -1.77
CA GLU A 59 19.28 -5.91 -1.82
C GLU A 59 18.22 -5.48 -0.80
N ARG A 60 17.20 -6.32 -0.61
CA ARG A 60 16.02 -5.99 0.19
C ARG A 60 16.03 -6.79 1.51
N PRO A 61 16.19 -6.15 2.68
CA PRO A 61 16.45 -6.82 3.96
C PRO A 61 15.20 -7.41 4.63
N SER A 62 14.19 -7.84 3.85
CA SER A 62 12.96 -8.40 4.41
C SER A 62 12.21 -9.26 3.40
N GLY A 63 11.51 -10.27 3.89
CA GLY A 63 10.68 -11.16 3.07
C GLY A 63 10.89 -12.61 3.50
N LEU A 64 9.95 -13.49 3.14
CA LEU A 64 9.96 -14.89 3.58
C LEU A 64 11.28 -15.61 3.26
N ILE A 65 11.87 -15.35 2.10
CA ILE A 65 13.15 -15.95 1.73
C ILE A 65 14.32 -15.45 2.60
N VAL A 66 14.28 -14.19 3.02
CA VAL A 66 15.30 -13.61 3.91
C VAL A 66 15.19 -14.23 5.30
N ASP A 67 13.97 -14.33 5.81
CA ASP A 67 13.71 -14.97 7.11
C ASP A 67 14.12 -16.45 7.08
N ALA A 68 13.80 -17.17 6.00
CA ALA A 68 14.19 -18.58 5.84
C ALA A 68 15.71 -18.78 5.81
N LEU A 69 16.46 -17.91 5.12
CA LEU A 69 17.92 -17.97 5.11
C LEU A 69 18.53 -17.70 6.49
N ILE A 70 18.00 -16.72 7.21
CA ILE A 70 18.41 -16.41 8.58
C ILE A 70 18.12 -17.59 9.51
N ASP A 71 16.90 -18.15 9.43
CA ASP A 71 16.47 -19.28 10.26
C ASP A 71 17.26 -20.56 9.93
N ALA A 72 17.75 -20.70 8.70
CA ALA A 72 18.68 -21.75 8.28
C ALA A 72 20.14 -21.52 8.74
N GLY A 73 20.44 -20.35 9.32
CA GLY A 73 21.76 -20.03 9.90
C GLY A 73 22.73 -19.32 8.95
N HIS A 74 22.27 -18.84 7.79
CA HIS A 74 23.13 -18.08 6.88
C HIS A 74 23.41 -16.66 7.40
N PRO A 75 24.65 -16.14 7.30
CA PRO A 75 24.93 -14.72 7.47
C PRO A 75 24.33 -13.93 6.29
N VAL A 76 23.15 -13.38 6.47
CA VAL A 76 22.47 -12.60 5.42
C VAL A 76 22.93 -11.15 5.46
N VAL A 77 23.49 -10.64 4.36
CA VAL A 77 24.15 -9.33 4.29
C VAL A 77 23.38 -8.41 3.33
N PRO A 78 22.71 -7.36 3.82
CA PRO A 78 21.99 -6.43 2.96
C PRO A 78 22.96 -5.44 2.31
N ILE A 79 22.89 -5.33 0.98
CA ILE A 79 23.65 -4.37 0.18
C ILE A 79 22.67 -3.36 -0.39
N HIS A 80 22.81 -2.10 0.00
CA HIS A 80 21.89 -1.05 -0.44
C HIS A 80 21.90 -0.90 -1.98
N PRO A 81 20.74 -0.70 -2.66
CA PRO A 81 20.68 -0.60 -4.13
C PRO A 81 21.63 0.45 -4.74
N ASN A 82 21.83 1.57 -4.05
CA ASN A 82 22.81 2.59 -4.48
C ASN A 82 24.25 2.07 -4.51
N ALA A 83 24.63 1.17 -3.59
CA ALA A 83 25.96 0.55 -3.59
C ALA A 83 26.10 -0.42 -4.77
N VAL A 84 25.10 -1.26 -5.02
CA VAL A 84 25.05 -2.15 -6.20
C VAL A 84 25.19 -1.32 -7.49
N LYS A 85 24.38 -0.27 -7.62
CA LYS A 85 24.41 0.65 -8.78
C LYS A 85 25.77 1.32 -8.97
N ALA A 86 26.45 1.71 -7.88
CA ALA A 86 27.79 2.30 -7.94
C ALA A 86 28.86 1.28 -8.38
N CYS A 87 28.66 -0.01 -8.11
CA CYS A 87 29.56 -1.09 -8.54
C CYS A 87 29.32 -1.56 -9.98
N ARG A 88 28.12 -1.36 -10.56
CA ARG A 88 27.77 -1.80 -11.94
C ARG A 88 28.82 -1.47 -13.02
N PRO A 89 29.46 -0.29 -13.07
CA PRO A 89 30.48 0.00 -14.07
C PRO A 89 31.69 -0.97 -14.05
N ARG A 90 32.05 -1.52 -12.88
CA ARG A 90 33.15 -2.49 -12.75
C ARG A 90 32.94 -3.75 -13.61
N TYR A 91 31.70 -4.17 -13.73
CA TYR A 91 31.32 -5.40 -14.42
C TYR A 91 31.10 -5.20 -15.93
N ARG A 92 30.66 -4.00 -16.33
CA ARG A 92 30.48 -3.65 -17.75
C ARG A 92 31.79 -3.41 -18.50
N ALA A 93 32.81 -2.89 -17.80
CA ALA A 93 34.12 -2.63 -18.39
C ALA A 93 34.89 -3.92 -18.75
N ALA A 94 34.48 -5.09 -18.21
CA ALA A 94 35.13 -6.38 -18.42
C ALA A 94 34.74 -7.11 -19.72
N GLY A 95 33.93 -6.51 -20.61
CA GLY A 95 33.87 -6.89 -22.03
C GLY A 95 33.18 -8.22 -22.40
N GLY A 96 32.42 -8.85 -21.51
CA GLY A 96 31.60 -10.02 -21.84
C GLY A 96 30.26 -9.65 -22.46
N LYS A 97 29.83 -10.35 -23.51
CA LYS A 97 28.54 -10.17 -24.23
C LYS A 97 27.30 -10.57 -23.40
N SER A 98 27.44 -10.70 -22.09
CA SER A 98 26.38 -11.10 -21.17
C SER A 98 26.56 -10.30 -19.89
N ASP A 99 25.60 -9.42 -19.59
CA ASP A 99 25.55 -8.74 -18.30
C ASP A 99 25.48 -9.83 -17.21
N PRO A 100 26.44 -9.87 -16.27
CA PRO A 100 26.30 -10.76 -15.12
C PRO A 100 25.01 -10.38 -14.40
N GLY A 101 24.11 -11.36 -14.21
CA GLY A 101 22.83 -11.12 -13.54
C GLY A 101 23.03 -10.53 -12.13
N ASP A 102 22.03 -9.80 -11.63
CA ASP A 102 22.12 -9.06 -10.36
C ASP A 102 22.56 -9.97 -9.18
N ALA A 103 22.14 -11.24 -9.17
CA ALA A 103 22.59 -12.24 -8.20
C ALA A 103 24.11 -12.49 -8.22
N PHE A 104 24.76 -12.53 -9.38
CA PHE A 104 26.22 -12.65 -9.48
C PHE A 104 26.90 -11.39 -8.91
N MET A 105 26.38 -10.22 -9.27
CA MET A 105 26.92 -8.95 -8.81
C MET A 105 26.87 -8.83 -7.29
N LEU A 106 25.76 -9.23 -6.67
CA LEU A 106 25.63 -9.29 -5.21
C LEU A 106 26.65 -10.23 -4.58
N ALA A 107 26.81 -11.45 -5.14
CA ALA A 107 27.78 -12.43 -4.65
C ALA A 107 29.22 -11.89 -4.71
N ASP A 108 29.58 -11.24 -5.81
CA ASP A 108 30.94 -10.73 -6.03
C ASP A 108 31.24 -9.43 -5.26
N ILE A 109 30.25 -8.54 -5.07
CA ILE A 109 30.38 -7.40 -4.16
C ILE A 109 30.59 -7.91 -2.73
N LEU A 110 29.85 -8.95 -2.31
CA LEU A 110 30.04 -9.53 -0.99
C LEU A 110 31.43 -10.15 -0.82
N ARG A 111 31.92 -10.84 -1.85
CA ARG A 111 33.28 -11.41 -1.86
C ARG A 111 34.37 -10.34 -1.74
N THR A 112 34.23 -9.21 -2.44
CA THR A 112 35.29 -8.19 -2.53
C THR A 112 35.19 -7.10 -1.45
N ASP A 113 33.97 -6.66 -1.17
CA ASP A 113 33.68 -5.50 -0.31
C ASP A 113 32.89 -5.90 0.96
N GLY A 114 32.67 -7.20 1.20
CA GLY A 114 31.84 -7.76 2.28
C GLY A 114 32.14 -7.25 3.68
N TYR A 115 33.41 -6.98 3.98
CA TYR A 115 33.86 -6.44 5.27
C TYR A 115 33.28 -5.05 5.59
N ARG A 116 32.73 -4.34 4.60
CA ARG A 116 32.08 -3.03 4.79
C ARG A 116 30.61 -3.14 5.18
N PHE A 117 30.01 -4.31 4.99
CA PHE A 117 28.59 -4.55 5.25
C PHE A 117 28.41 -5.36 6.53
N ARG A 118 27.30 -5.12 7.23
CA ARG A 118 26.96 -5.85 8.46
C ARG A 118 25.87 -6.86 8.17
N PRO A 119 26.04 -8.14 8.57
CA PRO A 119 24.96 -9.12 8.51
C PRO A 119 23.73 -8.68 9.30
N LEU A 120 22.55 -9.16 8.88
CA LEU A 120 21.32 -9.02 9.62
C LEU A 120 21.41 -9.80 10.93
N THR A 121 20.99 -9.16 12.02
CA THR A 121 20.78 -9.85 13.29
C THR A 121 19.42 -10.56 13.25
N PRO A 122 19.35 -11.86 13.58
CA PRO A 122 18.08 -12.54 13.77
C PRO A 122 17.21 -11.76 14.75
N CYS A 123 15.99 -11.43 14.32
CA CYS A 123 15.02 -10.78 15.19
C CYS A 123 14.26 -11.83 15.99
N SER A 124 13.95 -11.53 17.26
CA SER A 124 13.04 -12.36 18.05
C SER A 124 11.65 -12.40 17.41
N ASN A 125 10.86 -13.42 17.76
CA ASN A 125 9.49 -13.57 17.26
C ASN A 125 8.61 -12.35 17.62
N GLU A 126 8.82 -11.76 18.79
CA GLU A 126 8.12 -10.56 19.26
C GLU A 126 8.46 -9.34 18.40
N ILE A 127 9.74 -9.17 18.02
CA ILE A 127 10.17 -8.09 17.12
C ILE A 127 9.60 -8.30 15.71
N LYS A 128 9.60 -9.54 15.20
CA LYS A 128 8.99 -9.89 13.91
C LYS A 128 7.49 -9.55 13.94
N ALA A 129 6.77 -9.93 15.00
CA ALA A 129 5.34 -9.64 15.17
C ALA A 129 5.05 -8.13 15.26
N LEU A 130 5.82 -7.37 16.04
CA LEU A 130 5.67 -5.92 16.13
C LEU A 130 5.88 -5.24 14.78
N ARG A 131 6.90 -5.63 14.03
CA ARG A 131 7.14 -5.09 12.67
C ARG A 131 5.99 -5.39 11.73
N ALA A 132 5.40 -6.59 11.81
CA ALA A 132 4.24 -6.95 11.00
C ALA A 132 3.02 -6.04 11.31
N LEU A 133 2.75 -5.78 12.59
CA LEU A 133 1.68 -4.88 13.02
C LEU A 133 1.92 -3.43 12.57
N VAL A 134 3.15 -2.93 12.69
CA VAL A 134 3.50 -1.57 12.26
C VAL A 134 3.33 -1.41 10.75
N ARG A 135 3.83 -2.36 9.95
CA ARG A 135 3.64 -2.34 8.49
C ARG A 135 2.17 -2.39 8.11
N GLY A 136 1.41 -3.30 8.72
CA GLY A 136 -0.03 -3.39 8.48
C GLY A 136 -0.77 -2.09 8.84
N ARG A 137 -0.38 -1.42 9.93
CA ARG A 137 -0.91 -0.10 10.27
C ARG A 137 -0.57 0.95 9.21
N ASP A 138 0.68 1.00 8.75
CA ASP A 138 1.12 1.98 7.77
C ASP A 138 0.40 1.79 6.43
N ASP A 139 0.20 0.54 6.01
CA ASP A 139 -0.60 0.19 4.82
C ASP A 139 -2.06 0.66 4.96
N LEU A 140 -2.71 0.36 6.09
CA LEU A 140 -4.08 0.82 6.36
C LEU A 140 -4.20 2.34 6.43
N VAL A 141 -3.20 3.03 6.96
CA VAL A 141 -3.15 4.51 6.97
C VAL A 141 -3.03 5.04 5.55
N ALA A 142 -2.17 4.45 4.71
CA ALA A 142 -2.03 4.83 3.31
C ALA A 142 -3.33 4.61 2.52
N GLU A 143 -4.00 3.48 2.74
CA GLU A 143 -5.32 3.19 2.15
C GLU A 143 -6.36 4.21 2.59
N ARG A 144 -6.43 4.53 3.89
CA ARG A 144 -7.35 5.56 4.41
C ARG A 144 -7.10 6.91 3.75
N VAL A 145 -5.85 7.36 3.63
CA VAL A 145 -5.50 8.62 2.96
C VAL A 145 -5.90 8.59 1.50
N CYS A 146 -5.65 7.47 0.79
CA CYS A 146 -6.07 7.30 -0.59
C CYS A 146 -7.59 7.41 -0.75
N LEU A 147 -8.35 6.74 0.11
CA LEU A 147 -9.81 6.76 0.11
C LEU A 147 -10.36 8.16 0.44
N ALA A 148 -9.78 8.85 1.43
CA ALA A 148 -10.15 10.21 1.78
C ALA A 148 -9.93 11.18 0.60
N ASN A 149 -8.80 11.07 -0.10
CA ASN A 149 -8.52 11.87 -1.30
C ASN A 149 -9.48 11.55 -2.45
N ARG A 150 -9.83 10.27 -2.66
CA ARG A 150 -10.84 9.88 -3.65
C ARG A 150 -12.22 10.44 -3.32
N LEU A 151 -12.64 10.36 -2.05
CA LEU A 151 -13.90 10.94 -1.58
C LEU A 151 -13.91 12.46 -1.77
N ARG A 152 -12.83 13.15 -1.39
CA ARG A 152 -12.66 14.59 -1.61
C ARG A 152 -12.81 14.97 -3.07
N GLY A 153 -12.05 14.33 -3.96
CA GLY A 153 -12.11 14.62 -5.41
C GLY A 153 -13.50 14.33 -6.00
N LEU A 154 -14.17 13.27 -5.54
CA LEU A 154 -15.55 12.99 -5.96
C LEU A 154 -16.49 14.10 -5.49
N LEU A 155 -16.46 14.50 -4.21
CA LEU A 155 -17.27 15.60 -3.69
C LEU A 155 -16.96 16.92 -4.40
N GLU A 156 -15.70 17.26 -4.65
CA GLU A 156 -15.32 18.48 -5.39
C GLU A 156 -15.90 18.54 -6.80
N SER A 157 -16.14 17.38 -7.44
CA SER A 157 -16.72 17.33 -8.79
C SER A 157 -18.21 17.70 -8.87
N PHE A 158 -18.97 17.62 -7.77
CA PHE A 158 -20.44 17.87 -7.80
C PHE A 158 -21.01 18.57 -6.55
N TRP A 159 -20.39 18.41 -5.40
CA TRP A 159 -20.82 18.93 -4.10
C TRP A 159 -19.67 19.52 -3.28
N ALA A 160 -18.95 20.48 -3.87
CA ALA A 160 -17.72 21.05 -3.31
C ALA A 160 -17.87 21.59 -1.89
N GLY A 161 -19.04 22.12 -1.52
CA GLY A 161 -19.34 22.58 -0.16
C GLY A 161 -19.15 21.49 0.90
N ALA A 162 -19.60 20.26 0.61
CA ALA A 162 -19.45 19.15 1.55
C ALA A 162 -17.99 18.68 1.70
N ALA A 163 -17.13 18.93 0.70
CA ALA A 163 -15.71 18.62 0.80
C ALA A 163 -14.96 19.54 1.78
N VAL A 164 -15.49 20.73 2.07
CA VAL A 164 -14.79 21.79 2.83
C VAL A 164 -15.48 22.20 4.13
N ILE A 165 -16.75 21.82 4.34
CA ILE A 165 -17.51 22.22 5.54
C ILE A 165 -16.81 21.82 6.85
N PHE A 166 -16.21 20.63 6.92
CA PHE A 166 -15.40 20.17 8.05
C PHE A 166 -13.90 20.19 7.74
N ALA A 167 -13.06 20.02 8.77
CA ALA A 167 -11.60 20.01 8.60
C ALA A 167 -11.13 18.82 7.74
N ASP A 168 -11.60 17.62 8.10
CA ASP A 168 -11.24 16.39 7.41
C ASP A 168 -12.49 15.74 6.80
N VAL A 169 -12.39 15.33 5.53
CA VAL A 169 -13.51 14.76 4.75
C VAL A 169 -13.89 13.35 5.23
N ASP A 170 -12.95 12.65 5.86
CA ASP A 170 -13.09 11.32 6.44
C ASP A 170 -13.30 11.35 7.97
N SER A 171 -13.50 12.54 8.55
CA SER A 171 -13.95 12.65 9.94
C SER A 171 -15.35 12.04 10.10
N GLN A 172 -15.63 11.46 11.28
CA GLN A 172 -16.94 10.83 11.54
C GLN A 172 -18.11 11.78 11.27
N ILE A 173 -17.97 13.07 11.60
CA ILE A 173 -19.00 14.07 11.36
C ILE A 173 -19.17 14.42 9.87
N ALA A 174 -18.08 14.47 9.10
CA ALA A 174 -18.14 14.69 7.66
C ALA A 174 -18.81 13.52 6.95
N LEU A 175 -18.45 12.28 7.32
CA LEU A 175 -19.09 11.07 6.78
C LEU A 175 -20.58 11.02 7.14
N ALA A 176 -20.95 11.33 8.39
CA ALA A 176 -22.35 11.41 8.81
C ALA A 176 -23.11 12.53 8.06
N PHE A 177 -22.44 13.64 7.77
CA PHE A 177 -23.03 14.76 7.04
C PHE A 177 -23.30 14.36 5.59
N VAL A 178 -22.33 13.76 4.90
CA VAL A 178 -22.50 13.27 3.52
C VAL A 178 -23.53 12.13 3.47
N GLN A 179 -23.62 11.29 4.50
CA GLN A 179 -24.67 10.27 4.60
C GLN A 179 -26.08 10.90 4.64
N ARG A 180 -26.25 11.99 5.40
CA ARG A 180 -27.53 12.66 5.59
C ARG A 180 -27.87 13.63 4.46
N TYR A 181 -26.86 14.30 3.92
CA TYR A 181 -26.93 15.35 2.90
C TYR A 181 -25.95 15.06 1.74
N PRO A 182 -26.17 13.96 0.99
CA PRO A 182 -25.24 13.49 -0.04
C PRO A 182 -25.16 14.39 -1.28
N THR A 183 -26.15 15.27 -1.47
CA THR A 183 -26.28 16.13 -2.65
C THR A 183 -26.60 17.57 -2.27
N PRO A 184 -26.31 18.55 -3.16
CA PRO A 184 -26.74 19.94 -2.97
C PRO A 184 -28.23 20.06 -2.65
N GLU A 185 -29.07 19.33 -3.38
CA GLU A 185 -30.53 19.37 -3.28
C GLU A 185 -31.02 18.84 -1.92
N SER A 186 -30.38 17.78 -1.42
CA SER A 186 -30.69 17.23 -0.10
C SER A 186 -30.40 18.22 1.03
N ALA A 187 -29.43 19.13 0.82
CA ALA A 187 -29.07 20.20 1.75
C ALA A 187 -29.79 21.53 1.46
N ALA A 188 -30.66 21.63 0.45
CA ALA A 188 -31.27 22.90 0.03
C ALA A 188 -32.07 23.59 1.16
N ARG A 189 -32.66 22.79 2.07
CA ARG A 189 -33.40 23.28 3.24
C ARG A 189 -32.58 23.22 4.54
N LEU A 190 -31.27 23.07 4.43
CA LEU A 190 -30.38 23.12 5.58
C LEU A 190 -30.21 24.59 5.99
N GLY A 191 -30.77 24.92 7.15
CA GLY A 191 -30.59 26.20 7.82
C GLY A 191 -29.80 26.03 9.11
N GLU A 192 -29.38 27.15 9.71
CA GLU A 192 -28.52 27.19 10.88
C GLU A 192 -29.03 26.32 12.04
N LYS A 193 -30.31 26.43 12.41
CA LYS A 193 -30.91 25.60 13.49
C LYS A 193 -30.81 24.09 13.23
N ARG A 194 -30.98 23.66 11.97
CA ARG A 194 -30.88 22.24 11.59
C ARG A 194 -29.45 21.76 11.59
N LEU A 195 -28.52 22.62 11.17
CA LEU A 195 -27.10 22.32 11.24
C LEU A 195 -26.64 22.25 12.70
N ALA A 196 -27.04 23.19 13.55
CA ALA A 196 -26.75 23.18 14.98
C ALA A 196 -27.24 21.88 15.66
N ALA A 197 -28.48 21.46 15.38
CA ALA A 197 -29.02 20.18 15.89
C ALA A 197 -28.23 18.96 15.38
N PHE A 198 -27.80 18.98 14.10
CA PHE A 198 -26.95 17.93 13.54
C PHE A 198 -25.58 17.89 14.24
N LEU A 199 -24.91 19.04 14.41
CA LEU A 199 -23.61 19.14 15.06
C LEU A 199 -23.68 18.65 16.52
N ALA A 200 -24.73 19.02 17.25
CA ALA A 200 -24.96 18.55 18.63
C ALA A 200 -25.15 17.03 18.69
N ALA A 201 -25.96 16.45 17.78
CA ALA A 201 -26.20 15.01 17.72
C ALA A 201 -24.94 14.19 17.39
N HIS A 202 -23.96 14.79 16.72
CA HIS A 202 -22.69 14.15 16.36
C HIS A 202 -21.52 14.63 17.22
N ALA A 203 -21.79 15.24 18.39
CA ALA A 203 -20.80 15.71 19.35
C ALA A 203 -19.66 16.53 18.71
N TYR A 204 -20.02 17.47 17.82
CA TYR A 204 -19.05 18.30 17.12
C TYR A 204 -18.18 19.08 18.11
N CYS A 205 -16.87 18.78 18.10
CA CYS A 205 -15.89 19.43 18.96
C CYS A 205 -15.12 20.57 18.27
N GLY A 206 -15.48 20.91 17.03
CA GLY A 206 -14.85 22.03 16.33
C GLY A 206 -15.34 23.37 16.87
N ARG A 207 -14.46 24.38 16.82
CA ARG A 207 -14.72 25.72 17.38
C ARG A 207 -15.46 26.66 16.43
N ARG A 208 -16.10 26.15 15.38
CA ARG A 208 -16.82 26.98 14.40
C ARG A 208 -18.31 26.93 14.68
N ASP A 209 -18.92 28.09 14.70
CA ASP A 209 -20.36 28.21 14.85
C ASP A 209 -21.12 27.63 13.64
N PRO A 210 -22.36 27.14 13.83
CA PRO A 210 -23.18 26.59 12.75
C PRO A 210 -23.36 27.57 11.58
N SER A 211 -23.50 28.87 11.84
CA SER A 211 -23.60 29.91 10.81
C SER A 211 -22.36 29.95 9.91
N ALA A 212 -21.15 29.99 10.51
CA ALA A 212 -19.89 29.99 9.78
C ALA A 212 -19.67 28.71 8.95
N LEU A 213 -20.11 27.56 9.45
CA LEU A 213 -20.07 26.30 8.70
C LEU A 213 -21.05 26.30 7.52
N LEU A 214 -22.23 26.88 7.71
CA LEU A 214 -23.24 27.02 6.66
C LEU A 214 -22.79 27.99 5.57
N ASP A 215 -22.14 29.10 5.95
CA ASP A 215 -21.55 30.04 5.01
C ASP A 215 -20.43 29.38 4.21
N ARG A 216 -19.57 28.61 4.86
CA ARG A 216 -18.53 27.84 4.17
C ARG A 216 -19.12 26.81 3.19
N LEU A 217 -20.18 26.12 3.58
CA LEU A 217 -20.89 25.17 2.71
C LEU A 217 -21.42 25.86 1.44
N ARG A 218 -21.97 27.07 1.58
CA ARG A 218 -22.62 27.83 0.50
C ARG A 218 -21.66 28.67 -0.35
N ALA A 219 -20.52 29.06 0.20
CA ALA A 219 -19.49 29.82 -0.52
C ALA A 219 -18.71 28.96 -1.53
N ALA A 220 -18.79 27.63 -1.42
CA ALA A 220 -18.13 26.72 -2.34
C ALA A 220 -18.77 26.77 -3.75
N PRO A 221 -17.98 26.53 -4.82
CA PRO A 221 -18.49 26.53 -6.19
C PRO A 221 -19.65 25.54 -6.37
N ILE A 222 -20.68 25.98 -7.11
CA ILE A 222 -21.79 25.13 -7.52
C ILE A 222 -21.38 24.42 -8.80
N SER A 223 -21.45 23.10 -8.80
CA SER A 223 -21.18 22.30 -10.00
C SER A 223 -22.31 22.44 -11.02
N PRO A 224 -22.02 22.50 -12.34
CA PRO A 224 -23.06 22.47 -13.38
C PRO A 224 -23.73 21.10 -13.54
N CYS A 225 -23.34 20.12 -12.72
CA CYS A 225 -23.91 18.78 -12.64
C CYS A 225 -25.45 18.80 -12.61
N GLY A 226 -26.08 18.05 -13.51
CA GLY A 226 -27.53 17.92 -13.53
C GLY A 226 -28.05 17.09 -12.33
N PRO A 227 -29.34 17.23 -11.94
CA PRO A 227 -29.88 16.54 -10.76
C PRO A 227 -29.73 15.02 -10.77
N ALA A 228 -29.82 14.38 -11.95
CA ALA A 228 -29.67 12.92 -12.08
C ALA A 228 -28.21 12.47 -11.85
N GLU A 229 -27.24 13.25 -12.33
CA GLU A 229 -25.82 12.99 -12.11
C GLU A 229 -25.45 13.24 -10.64
N ALA A 230 -26.00 14.30 -10.03
CA ALA A 230 -25.80 14.60 -8.62
C ALA A 230 -26.36 13.50 -7.71
N GLU A 231 -27.54 12.98 -8.00
CA GLU A 231 -28.13 11.84 -7.25
C GLU A 231 -27.27 10.58 -7.39
N ALA A 232 -26.81 10.26 -8.61
CA ALA A 232 -25.94 9.10 -8.86
C ALA A 232 -24.62 9.20 -8.10
N LYS A 233 -23.93 10.35 -8.17
CA LYS A 233 -22.71 10.62 -7.39
C LYS A 233 -22.99 10.64 -5.89
N GLY A 234 -24.17 11.13 -5.50
CA GLY A 234 -24.70 11.10 -4.13
C GLY A 234 -24.79 9.70 -3.55
N GLU A 235 -25.24 8.71 -4.33
CA GLU A 235 -25.24 7.31 -3.90
C GLU A 235 -23.83 6.73 -3.74
N ILE A 236 -22.86 7.16 -4.56
CA ILE A 236 -21.46 6.71 -4.46
C ILE A 236 -20.79 7.25 -3.19
N VAL A 237 -21.05 8.50 -2.81
CA VAL A 237 -20.43 9.11 -1.62
C VAL A 237 -21.08 8.69 -0.29
N ARG A 238 -22.26 8.04 -0.31
CA ARG A 238 -22.90 7.58 0.92
C ARG A 238 -22.09 6.47 1.57
N PRO A 239 -21.74 6.60 2.87
CA PRO A 239 -21.15 5.51 3.62
C PRO A 239 -22.17 4.36 3.75
N GLY A 240 -21.84 3.21 3.18
CA GLY A 240 -22.69 2.01 3.17
C GLY A 240 -23.68 2.00 2.01
N GLY A 241 -23.39 1.21 0.98
CA GLY A 241 -24.19 1.06 -0.24
C GLY A 241 -25.54 0.37 -0.02
N ARG A 242 -26.48 1.03 0.67
CA ARG A 242 -27.91 0.71 0.56
C ARG A 242 -28.58 1.77 -0.32
N PRO A 243 -28.77 1.50 -1.63
CA PRO A 243 -29.53 2.39 -2.48
C PRO A 243 -30.94 2.55 -1.88
N ARG A 244 -31.44 3.78 -1.81
CA ARG A 244 -32.84 4.02 -1.48
C ARG A 244 -33.69 3.35 -2.55
N ALA A 245 -34.51 2.38 -2.16
CA ALA A 245 -35.56 1.85 -3.04
C ALA A 245 -36.39 3.02 -3.57
N HIS A 246 -36.30 3.27 -4.88
CA HIS A 246 -37.09 4.26 -5.57
C HIS A 246 -38.59 3.96 -5.35
N ARG A 247 -39.23 4.65 -4.40
CA ARG A 247 -40.70 4.73 -4.35
C ARG A 247 -41.14 5.59 -5.53
N ARG A 248 -41.27 4.99 -6.71
CA ARG A 248 -42.06 5.55 -7.80
C ARG A 248 -43.50 5.73 -7.30
N ARG A 249 -43.91 6.99 -7.09
CA ARG A 249 -45.33 7.35 -7.00
C ARG A 249 -45.93 7.14 -8.39
N ASN A 250 -46.53 5.99 -8.64
CA ASN A 250 -47.45 5.82 -9.77
C ASN A 250 -48.87 5.72 -9.21
N ARG A 251 -49.53 6.87 -9.02
CA ARG A 251 -50.99 6.92 -8.88
C ARG A 251 -51.56 7.00 -10.29
N GLN A 252 -51.74 5.85 -10.94
CA GLN A 252 -52.71 5.75 -12.02
C GLN A 252 -54.08 5.51 -11.39
N THR A 253 -54.91 6.54 -11.49
CA THR A 253 -56.36 6.48 -11.30
C THR A 253 -56.96 5.57 -12.38
N LEU A 254 -57.30 4.33 -12.03
CA LEU A 254 -58.28 3.52 -12.75
C LEU A 254 -59.62 3.67 -12.01
N ARG A 255 -60.53 4.45 -12.60
CA ARG A 255 -61.96 4.42 -12.26
C ARG A 255 -62.55 3.15 -12.90
N PRO A 256 -63.40 2.38 -12.19
CA PRO A 256 -64.16 1.33 -12.84
C PRO A 256 -65.39 1.93 -13.52
N HIS A 257 -65.55 1.66 -14.82
CA HIS A 257 -66.80 1.82 -15.54
C HIS A 257 -67.83 0.85 -14.93
N ARG A 258 -68.98 1.37 -14.48
CA ARG A 258 -70.17 0.57 -14.19
C ARG A 258 -70.99 0.42 -15.48
N ALA A 259 -71.57 -0.79 -15.60
CA ALA A 259 -72.69 -1.28 -16.42
C ALA A 259 -73.17 -0.41 -17.59
#